data_AF-A0A0G0WC60-F1
#
_entry.id   AF-A0A0G0WC60-F1
#
_cell.length_a   1.000
_cell.length_b   1.000
_cell.length_c   1.000
_cell.angle_alpha   90.00
_cell.angle_beta   90.00
_cell.angle_gamma   90.00
#
_symmetry.space_group_name_H-M   'P 1'
#
loop_
_entity.id
_entity.type
_entity.pdbx_description
1 polymer ?
#
loop_
_entity_poly.entity_id
_entity_poly.type
_entity_poly.pdbx_seq_one_letter_code
_entity_poly.pdbx_strand_id
1 'polypeptide(L)'
;MALNEYNKKRDFSKTGEPKGAKYHISRMRFVVQEHEATHHHFDFRLELPEDIFENPHDPRGYIVLKSWAIPKYVPDKKGEKKLAVATEDHPVEYCDFEGTIPEGEYGAGIVKIWDKGSFEIISNEAKTLKVRLKGNKLNGDWVLINTRFSKENQWLIFRA
;
A
#
# COMPACT_ATOMS: atom_id res chain seq x y z
N MET A 1 14.65 3.61 -10.02
CA MET A 1 13.73 2.54 -10.48
C MET A 1 12.80 2.22 -9.34
N ALA A 2 11.50 2.14 -9.61
CA ALA A 2 10.41 1.93 -8.63
C ALA A 2 10.72 0.95 -7.50
N LEU A 3 11.29 -0.21 -7.83
CA LEU A 3 11.52 -1.32 -6.88
C LEU A 3 12.97 -1.40 -6.38
N ASN A 4 13.79 -0.38 -6.60
CA ASN A 4 15.21 -0.43 -6.24
C ASN A 4 15.40 -0.52 -4.73
N GLU A 5 14.67 0.29 -3.96
CA GLU A 5 14.72 0.21 -2.49
C GLU A 5 14.15 -1.10 -1.97
N TYR A 6 13.05 -1.56 -2.57
CA TYR A 6 12.46 -2.86 -2.25
C TYR A 6 13.48 -3.99 -2.40
N ASN A 7 14.09 -4.12 -3.59
CA ASN A 7 15.05 -5.18 -3.90
C ASN A 7 16.33 -5.10 -3.05
N LYS A 8 16.77 -3.91 -2.68
CA LYS A 8 17.98 -3.73 -1.85
C LYS A 8 17.83 -4.22 -0.41
N LYS A 9 16.60 -4.18 0.12
CA LYS A 9 16.31 -4.53 1.51
C LYS A 9 15.99 -6.02 1.71
N ARG A 10 15.92 -6.82 0.63
CA ARG A 10 15.42 -8.20 0.65
C ARG A 10 16.52 -9.18 0.26
N ASP A 11 16.71 -10.22 1.05
CA ASP A 11 17.49 -11.39 0.66
C ASP A 11 16.56 -12.50 0.17
N PHE A 12 16.32 -12.52 -1.14
CA PHE A 12 15.43 -13.51 -1.78
C PHE A 12 15.94 -14.96 -1.75
N SER A 13 17.12 -15.23 -1.17
CA SER A 13 17.53 -16.59 -0.85
C SER A 13 16.92 -17.08 0.48
N LYS A 14 16.41 -16.16 1.30
CA LYS A 14 15.85 -16.43 2.62
C LYS A 14 14.36 -16.13 2.71
N THR A 15 13.91 -15.02 2.12
CA THR A 15 12.50 -14.62 2.15
C THR A 15 11.68 -15.29 1.04
N GLY A 16 10.42 -15.61 1.34
CA GLY A 16 9.43 -16.07 0.34
C GLY A 16 8.84 -14.93 -0.50
N GLU A 17 9.26 -13.69 -0.25
CA GLU A 17 8.77 -12.51 -0.96
C GLU A 17 9.18 -12.49 -2.45
N PRO A 18 8.33 -11.96 -3.35
CA PRO A 18 8.59 -11.97 -4.79
C PRO A 18 9.67 -10.96 -5.22
N LYS A 19 10.52 -11.38 -6.18
CA LYS A 19 11.43 -10.52 -6.96
C LYS A 19 10.62 -9.80 -8.05
N GLY A 20 10.12 -8.61 -7.77
CA GLY A 20 9.14 -7.94 -8.63
C GLY A 20 9.43 -7.86 -10.12
N ALA A 21 8.40 -8.03 -10.94
CA ALA A 21 8.43 -7.71 -12.37
C ALA A 21 8.01 -6.24 -12.63
N LYS A 22 8.32 -5.77 -13.84
CA LYS A 22 7.90 -4.46 -14.33
C LYS A 22 6.58 -4.58 -15.06
N TYR A 23 5.60 -3.77 -14.66
CA TYR A 23 4.29 -3.68 -15.29
C TYR A 23 4.03 -2.25 -15.76
N HIS A 24 3.29 -2.10 -16.86
CA HIS A 24 2.84 -0.79 -17.38
C HIS A 24 1.32 -0.60 -17.31
N ILE A 25 0.56 -1.66 -17.06
CA ILE A 25 -0.90 -1.64 -17.04
C ILE A 25 -1.34 -2.14 -15.66
N SER A 26 -2.08 -1.30 -14.93
CA SER A 26 -2.64 -1.65 -13.62
C SER A 26 -3.92 -2.47 -13.78
N ARG A 27 -4.07 -3.49 -12.95
CA ARG A 27 -5.30 -4.26 -12.76
C ARG A 27 -6.24 -3.63 -11.72
N MET A 28 -5.87 -2.46 -11.18
CA MET A 28 -6.63 -1.71 -10.17
C MET A 28 -7.01 -2.57 -8.95
N ARG A 29 -6.04 -3.34 -8.45
CA ARG A 29 -6.19 -4.19 -7.26
C ARG A 29 -5.73 -3.45 -6.01
N PHE A 30 -6.42 -3.72 -4.91
CA PHE A 30 -5.91 -3.35 -3.58
C PHE A 30 -5.79 -4.60 -2.71
N VAL A 31 -4.87 -4.51 -1.75
CA VAL A 31 -4.73 -5.50 -0.68
C VAL A 31 -4.55 -4.77 0.65
N VAL A 32 -5.10 -5.36 1.71
CA VAL A 32 -4.79 -5.05 3.09
C VAL A 32 -4.15 -6.30 3.67
N GLN A 33 -2.90 -6.20 4.08
CA GLN A 33 -2.20 -7.29 4.76
C GLN A 33 -2.13 -6.99 6.25
N GLU A 34 -2.51 -7.96 7.08
CA GLU A 34 -2.21 -7.95 8.51
C GLU A 34 -0.78 -8.44 8.71
N HIS A 35 0.02 -7.63 9.40
CA HIS A 35 1.43 -7.88 9.59
C HIS A 35 1.78 -7.97 11.08
N GLU A 36 1.99 -9.20 11.54
CA GLU A 36 2.44 -9.54 12.90
C GLU A 36 3.98 -9.42 12.98
N ALA A 37 4.49 -8.20 12.78
CA ALA A 37 5.90 -7.85 12.99
C ALA A 37 6.17 -7.49 14.46
N THR A 38 7.33 -6.91 14.76
CA THR A 38 7.64 -6.36 16.11
C THR A 38 6.53 -5.45 16.64
N HIS A 39 5.90 -4.69 15.74
CA HIS A 39 4.66 -3.98 16.01
C HIS A 39 3.59 -4.48 15.05
N HIS A 40 2.47 -4.94 15.60
CA HIS A 40 1.29 -5.28 14.81
C HIS A 40 0.78 -4.06 14.04
N HIS A 41 0.55 -4.22 12.74
CA HIS A 41 0.00 -3.18 11.88
C HIS A 41 -0.69 -3.81 10.65
N PHE A 42 -1.39 -2.96 9.89
CA PHE A 42 -1.96 -3.33 8.61
C PHE A 42 -1.25 -2.59 7.48
N ASP A 43 -0.80 -3.30 6.46
CA ASP A 43 -0.26 -2.71 5.24
C ASP A 43 -1.39 -2.55 4.21
N PHE A 44 -1.75 -1.30 3.92
CA PHE A 44 -2.69 -0.95 2.86
C PHE A 44 -1.94 -0.65 1.57
N ARG A 45 -2.30 -1.33 0.49
CA ARG A 45 -1.59 -1.19 -0.78
C ARG A 45 -2.54 -1.03 -1.97
N LEU A 46 -2.17 -0.15 -2.90
CA LEU A 46 -2.88 0.13 -4.14
C LEU A 46 -1.98 -0.12 -5.35
N GLU A 47 -2.46 -0.87 -6.33
CA GLU A 47 -1.79 -1.09 -7.62
C GLU A 47 -1.89 0.16 -8.51
N LEU A 48 -0.85 1.00 -8.51
CA LEU A 48 -0.82 2.32 -9.14
C LEU A 48 0.53 2.58 -9.83
N PRO A 49 0.60 3.54 -10.78
CA PRO A 49 1.88 4.05 -11.27
C PRO A 49 2.75 4.59 -10.12
N GLU A 50 4.06 4.35 -10.19
CA GLU A 50 5.02 4.79 -9.15
C GLU A 50 5.01 6.32 -8.95
N ASP A 51 4.70 7.07 -10.00
CA ASP A 51 4.73 8.53 -10.10
C ASP A 51 3.35 9.20 -9.97
N ILE A 52 2.36 8.48 -9.40
CA ILE A 52 0.96 8.93 -9.29
C ILE A 52 0.80 10.27 -8.53
N PHE A 53 1.71 10.61 -7.63
CA PHE A 53 1.64 11.84 -6.83
C PHE A 53 2.49 12.96 -7.41
N GLU A 54 3.58 12.62 -8.10
CA GLU A 54 4.48 13.54 -8.78
C GLU A 54 3.85 14.07 -10.08
N ASN A 55 3.12 13.20 -10.80
CA ASN A 55 2.46 13.51 -12.06
C ASN A 55 0.94 13.21 -12.00
N PRO A 56 0.16 13.91 -11.15
CA PRO A 56 -1.20 13.50 -10.82
C PRO A 56 -2.19 13.53 -11.99
N HIS A 57 -1.88 14.26 -13.05
CA HIS A 57 -2.72 14.41 -14.25
C HIS A 57 -2.35 13.46 -15.39
N ASP A 58 -1.13 12.92 -15.41
CA ASP A 58 -0.62 12.05 -16.48
C ASP A 58 0.53 11.17 -15.95
N PRO A 59 0.23 10.22 -15.06
CA PRO A 59 1.25 9.33 -14.51
C PRO A 59 1.68 8.29 -15.56
N ARG A 60 2.99 8.10 -15.73
CA ARG A 60 3.57 7.25 -16.78
C ARG A 60 4.58 6.23 -16.25
N GLY A 61 4.76 6.20 -14.94
CA GLY A 61 5.68 5.30 -14.26
C GLY A 61 5.26 3.83 -14.34
N TYR A 62 6.16 2.95 -13.91
CA TYR A 62 5.81 1.54 -13.79
C TYR A 62 4.76 1.32 -12.71
N ILE A 63 3.94 0.30 -12.89
CA ILE A 63 2.94 -0.10 -11.90
C ILE A 63 3.62 -0.82 -10.74
N VAL A 64 3.31 -0.36 -9.54
CA VAL A 64 3.77 -0.88 -8.26
C VAL A 64 2.60 -0.91 -7.29
N LEU A 65 2.84 -1.48 -6.11
CA LEU A 65 1.96 -1.33 -4.96
C LEU A 65 2.42 -0.13 -4.13
N LYS A 66 1.77 1.03 -4.32
CA LYS A 66 1.91 2.17 -3.41
C LYS A 66 1.39 1.73 -2.05
N SER A 67 2.21 1.84 -1.01
CA SER A 67 2.01 1.14 0.26
C SER A 67 2.03 2.08 1.45
N TRP A 68 1.14 1.83 2.41
CA TRP A 68 1.07 2.53 3.68
C TRP A 68 0.86 1.56 4.84
N ALA A 69 1.71 1.66 5.86
CA ALA A 69 1.52 0.98 7.12
C ALA A 69 0.53 1.76 8.01
N ILE A 70 -0.51 1.08 8.50
CA ILE A 70 -1.55 1.62 9.36
C ILE A 70 -1.40 0.97 10.74
N PRO A 71 -0.84 1.65 11.76
CA PRO A 71 -0.53 1.05 13.06
C PRO A 71 -1.75 0.66 13.89
N LYS A 72 -2.94 1.14 13.52
CA LYS A 72 -4.19 0.88 14.22
C LYS A 72 -5.22 0.41 13.20
N TYR A 73 -6.09 -0.50 13.61
CA TYR A 73 -7.17 -1.08 12.81
C TYR A 73 -7.85 -0.06 11.87
N VAL A 74 -8.13 -0.52 10.64
CA VAL A 74 -8.76 0.27 9.57
C VAL A 74 -10.11 0.82 10.05
N PRO A 75 -10.41 2.12 9.88
CA PRO A 75 -11.54 2.76 10.57
C PRO A 75 -12.89 2.17 10.16
N ASP A 76 -13.67 1.73 11.16
CA ASP A 76 -15.01 1.17 10.97
C ASP A 76 -16.08 2.27 10.83
N LYS A 77 -15.80 3.46 11.39
CA LYS A 77 -16.71 4.61 11.40
C LYS A 77 -16.36 5.63 10.31
N LYS A 78 -17.40 6.11 9.62
CA LYS A 78 -17.30 7.21 8.65
C LYS A 78 -16.67 8.45 9.30
N GLY A 79 -15.70 9.07 8.63
CA GLY A 79 -15.01 10.28 9.09
C GLY A 79 -13.93 10.06 10.16
N GLU A 80 -13.75 8.85 10.69
CA GLU A 80 -12.65 8.56 11.60
C GLU A 80 -11.32 8.50 10.84
N LYS A 81 -10.38 9.38 11.22
CA LYS A 81 -9.07 9.50 10.57
C LYS A 81 -8.04 8.63 11.27
N LYS A 82 -7.33 7.79 10.52
CA LYS A 82 -6.18 7.00 10.99
C LYS A 82 -4.90 7.47 10.32
N LEU A 83 -3.79 7.37 11.07
CA LEU A 83 -2.46 7.55 10.52
C LEU A 83 -2.16 6.39 9.55
N ALA A 84 -1.68 6.74 8.36
CA ALA A 84 -1.16 5.83 7.35
C ALA A 84 0.26 6.28 7.00
N VAL A 85 1.27 5.48 7.31
CA VAL A 85 2.68 5.84 7.09
C VAL A 85 3.12 5.26 5.76
N ALA A 86 3.44 6.11 4.78
CA ALA A 86 3.94 5.66 3.49
C ALA A 86 5.25 4.88 3.65
N THR A 87 5.30 3.69 3.04
CA THR A 87 6.47 2.80 3.03
C THR A 87 7.04 2.72 1.62
N GLU A 88 8.06 1.88 1.39
CA GLU A 88 8.55 1.67 0.02
C GLU A 88 7.48 1.07 -0.88
N ASP A 89 7.61 1.31 -2.18
CA ASP A 89 6.78 0.65 -3.19
C ASP A 89 7.09 -0.84 -3.23
N HIS A 90 6.04 -1.65 -3.33
CA HIS A 90 6.15 -3.11 -3.40
C HIS A 90 5.84 -3.63 -4.81
N PRO A 91 6.36 -4.81 -5.18
CA PRO A 91 6.04 -5.39 -6.48
C PRO A 91 4.58 -5.83 -6.57
N VAL A 92 4.02 -5.82 -7.78
CA VAL A 92 2.60 -6.14 -8.03
C VAL A 92 2.24 -7.56 -7.57
N GLU A 93 3.19 -8.49 -7.66
CA GLU A 93 3.07 -9.87 -7.19
C GLU A 93 2.92 -9.97 -5.67
N TYR A 94 3.37 -8.96 -4.91
CA TYR A 94 3.21 -8.93 -3.45
C TYR A 94 1.75 -8.84 -3.00
N CYS A 95 0.85 -8.45 -3.92
CA CYS A 95 -0.58 -8.36 -3.68
C CYS A 95 -1.18 -9.71 -3.25
N ASP A 96 -0.56 -10.80 -3.68
CA ASP A 96 -1.00 -12.17 -3.41
C ASP A 96 -0.10 -12.88 -2.37
N PHE A 97 0.85 -12.18 -1.75
CA PHE A 97 1.77 -12.76 -0.78
C PHE A 97 1.11 -12.95 0.59
N GLU A 98 1.21 -14.17 1.10
CA GLU A 98 0.96 -14.55 2.49
C GLU A 98 2.09 -15.48 2.92
N GLY A 99 2.59 -15.31 4.15
CA GLY A 99 3.71 -16.10 4.61
C GLY A 99 4.38 -15.54 5.85
N THR A 100 5.50 -16.14 6.20
CA THR A 100 6.37 -15.65 7.29
C THR A 100 7.64 -15.07 6.67
N ILE A 101 7.91 -13.80 6.98
CA ILE A 101 9.18 -13.15 6.67
C ILE A 101 10.15 -13.55 7.80
N PRO A 102 11.28 -14.21 7.50
CA PRO A 102 12.19 -14.74 8.52
C PRO A 102 12.73 -13.67 9.47
N GLU A 103 13.03 -14.06 10.71
CA GLU A 103 13.74 -13.18 11.65
C GLU A 103 15.08 -12.72 11.09
N GLY A 104 15.42 -11.46 11.33
CA GLY A 104 16.63 -10.82 10.78
C GLY A 104 16.46 -10.22 9.38
N GLU A 105 15.38 -10.55 8.66
CA GLU A 105 15.01 -9.89 7.41
C GLU A 105 14.20 -8.61 7.68
N TYR A 106 14.25 -7.67 6.72
CA TYR A 106 13.50 -6.43 6.83
C TYR A 106 11.99 -6.71 6.74
N GLY A 107 11.25 -6.35 7.79
CA GLY A 107 9.82 -6.67 7.89
C GLY A 107 9.57 -8.09 8.41
N ALA A 108 10.49 -8.67 9.19
CA ALA A 108 10.26 -9.95 9.85
C ALA A 108 8.91 -10.00 10.60
N GLY A 109 8.17 -11.08 10.38
CA GLY A 109 6.80 -11.23 10.90
C GLY A 109 5.92 -12.12 10.03
N ILE A 110 4.71 -12.38 10.52
CA ILE A 110 3.71 -13.12 9.76
C ILE A 110 2.85 -12.12 8.97
N VAL A 111 2.72 -12.35 7.67
CA VAL A 111 1.90 -11.56 6.74
C VAL A 111 0.71 -12.40 6.29
N LYS A 112 -0.50 -11.90 6.52
CA LYS A 112 -1.77 -12.52 6.10
C LYS A 112 -2.62 -11.52 5.33
N ILE A 113 -3.36 -11.95 4.31
CA ILE A 113 -4.30 -11.08 3.61
C ILE A 113 -5.53 -10.90 4.51
N TRP A 114 -5.72 -9.68 4.99
CA TRP A 114 -6.88 -9.30 5.78
C TRP A 114 -8.08 -8.93 4.90
N ASP A 115 -7.84 -8.23 3.79
CA ASP A 115 -8.84 -7.96 2.76
C ASP A 115 -8.16 -7.76 1.40
N LYS A 116 -8.90 -7.99 0.32
CA LYS A 116 -8.44 -7.72 -1.04
C LYS A 116 -9.62 -7.48 -1.96
N GLY A 117 -9.38 -6.74 -3.04
CA GLY A 117 -10.41 -6.47 -4.02
C GLY A 117 -9.92 -5.56 -5.14
N SER A 118 -10.88 -4.93 -5.81
CA SER A 118 -10.60 -3.90 -6.82
C SER A 118 -10.91 -2.51 -6.29
N PHE A 119 -10.37 -1.50 -6.96
CA PHE A 119 -10.72 -0.12 -6.68
C PHE A 119 -10.88 0.70 -7.95
N GLU A 120 -11.51 1.86 -7.82
CA GLU A 120 -11.61 2.87 -8.86
C GLU A 120 -11.03 4.19 -8.34
N ILE A 121 -10.25 4.90 -9.14
CA ILE A 121 -9.79 6.24 -8.79
C ILE A 121 -10.96 7.21 -9.01
N ILE A 122 -11.38 7.90 -7.95
CA ILE A 122 -12.41 8.95 -8.03
C ILE A 122 -11.75 10.30 -8.35
N SER A 123 -10.65 10.61 -7.67
CA SER A 123 -9.86 11.81 -7.93
C SER A 123 -8.43 11.61 -7.45
N ASN A 124 -7.48 12.24 -8.15
CA ASN A 124 -6.07 12.23 -7.80
C ASN A 124 -5.50 13.64 -7.88
N GLU A 125 -4.84 14.06 -6.80
CA GLU A 125 -4.11 15.30 -6.66
C GLU A 125 -2.76 14.98 -5.98
N ALA A 126 -1.78 15.87 -6.09
CA ALA A 126 -0.40 15.59 -5.66
C ALA A 126 -0.24 15.05 -4.22
N LYS A 127 -1.18 15.36 -3.32
CA LYS A 127 -1.18 14.90 -1.92
C LYS A 127 -2.52 14.35 -1.44
N THR A 128 -3.45 14.09 -2.35
CA THR A 128 -4.79 13.61 -2.04
C THR A 128 -5.21 12.59 -3.07
N LEU A 129 -5.53 11.37 -2.63
CA LEU A 129 -6.07 10.32 -3.47
C LEU A 129 -7.42 9.87 -2.92
N LYS A 130 -8.46 9.98 -3.74
CA LYS A 130 -9.79 9.44 -3.43
C LYS A 130 -10.04 8.22 -4.31
N VAL A 131 -10.37 7.10 -3.67
CA VAL A 131 -10.67 5.83 -4.34
C VAL A 131 -12.00 5.26 -3.88
N ARG A 132 -12.65 4.47 -4.73
CA ARG A 132 -13.76 3.61 -4.35
C ARG A 132 -13.25 2.18 -4.21
N LEU A 133 -13.29 1.62 -3.01
CA LEU A 133 -12.89 0.24 -2.74
C LEU A 133 -14.08 -0.70 -2.93
N LYS A 134 -13.80 -1.88 -3.50
CA LYS A 134 -14.71 -3.00 -3.67
C LYS A 134 -14.03 -4.28 -3.16
N GLY A 135 -14.03 -4.47 -1.84
CA GLY A 135 -13.46 -5.63 -1.16
C GLY A 135 -14.51 -6.44 -0.39
N ASN A 136 -14.05 -7.42 0.39
CA ASN A 136 -14.94 -8.19 1.26
C ASN A 136 -15.23 -7.44 2.56
N LYS A 137 -14.28 -6.62 3.04
CA LYS A 137 -14.42 -5.85 4.28
C LYS A 137 -14.47 -4.35 4.00
N LEU A 138 -13.50 -3.82 3.25
CA LEU A 138 -13.44 -2.40 2.90
C LEU A 138 -14.23 -2.13 1.62
N ASN A 139 -15.25 -1.29 1.75
CA ASN A 139 -16.13 -0.91 0.66
C ASN A 139 -16.45 0.59 0.70
N GLY A 140 -16.77 1.14 -0.47
CA GLY A 140 -17.20 2.54 -0.63
C GLY A 140 -16.05 3.51 -0.86
N ASP A 141 -16.28 4.80 -0.63
CA ASP A 141 -15.32 5.87 -0.91
C ASP A 141 -14.32 6.03 0.25
N TRP A 142 -13.03 6.08 -0.09
CA TRP A 142 -11.91 6.25 0.82
C TRP A 142 -10.99 7.37 0.35
N VAL A 143 -10.38 8.06 1.30
CA VAL A 143 -9.45 9.16 1.05
C VAL A 143 -8.14 8.89 1.76
N LEU A 144 -7.05 9.05 1.01
CA LEU A 144 -5.68 9.18 1.49
C LEU A 144 -5.24 10.64 1.31
N ILE A 145 -4.74 11.28 2.37
CA ILE A 145 -4.26 12.67 2.30
C ILE A 145 -2.97 12.89 3.08
N ASN A 146 -1.98 13.52 2.46
CA ASN A 146 -0.80 14.06 3.12
C ASN A 146 -1.02 15.55 3.39
N THR A 147 -1.18 15.94 4.66
CA THR A 147 -1.44 17.34 5.00
C THR A 147 -0.16 18.16 5.03
N ARG A 148 -0.25 19.48 4.83
CA ARG A 148 0.92 20.39 4.81
C ARG A 148 1.74 20.39 6.10
N PHE A 149 1.13 20.05 7.23
CA PHE A 149 1.78 20.01 8.54
C PHE A 149 2.32 18.61 8.90
N SER A 150 2.03 17.60 8.08
CA SER A 150 2.52 16.24 8.25
C SER A 150 3.93 16.10 7.67
N LYS A 151 4.70 15.14 8.21
CA LYS A 151 5.91 14.66 7.52
C LYS A 151 5.54 14.10 6.14
N GLU A 152 6.48 14.08 5.20
CA GLU A 152 6.23 13.62 3.82
C GLU A 152 5.67 12.20 3.75
N ASN A 153 6.10 11.32 4.66
CA ASN A 153 5.60 9.95 4.74
C ASN A 153 4.36 9.79 5.64
N GLN A 154 3.83 10.84 6.27
CA GLN A 154 2.67 10.74 7.17
C GLN A 154 1.38 11.16 6.48
N TRP A 155 0.58 10.16 6.14
CA TRP A 155 -0.73 10.32 5.52
C TRP A 155 -1.85 10.06 6.53
N LEU A 156 -3.05 10.51 6.20
CA LEU A 156 -4.28 10.14 6.87
C LEU A 156 -5.14 9.32 5.91
N ILE A 157 -5.73 8.25 6.43
CA ILE A 157 -6.72 7.44 5.72
C ILE A 157 -8.06 7.50 6.45
N PHE A 158 -9.15 7.67 5.72
CA PHE A 158 -10.51 7.65 6.26
C PHE A 158 -11.55 7.30 5.20
N ARG A 159 -12.68 6.76 5.65
CA ARG A 159 -13.87 6.53 4.84
C ARG A 159 -14.63 7.86 4.67
N ALA A 160 -14.90 8.22 3.42
CA ALA A 160 -15.60 9.45 3.03
C ALA A 160 -17.10 9.39 3.27
#